data_AF-A0A388K4M9-F1
#
_entry.id   AF-A0A388K4M9-F1
#
_cell.length_a   1.000
_cell.length_b   1.000
_cell.length_c   1.000
_cell.angle_alpha   90.00
_cell.angle_beta   90.00
_cell.angle_gamma   90.00
#
_symmetry.space_group_name_H-M   'P 1'
#
loop_
_entity.id
_entity.type
_entity.pdbx_description
1 polymer ?
#
loop_
_entity_poly.entity_id
_entity_poly.type
_entity_poly.pdbx_seq_one_letter_code
_entity_poly.pdbx_strand_id
1 'polypeptide(L)'
;MRRSRSVESGGECERTDPDDTNTLMREYLLQLAEERRERMEREAQDERMRIEEAARLEKEKKRLERLREKQQYEEDRDARLLIMIDAKIQRDQEERRNRGEVVGKQGKKVNELGEPTEEEKERLRRTLALHESFQADEELLLVRKQAAGLRIHERIEKRKRGKEVAVENSPPMITPEKRSNMALSDESRRRIEELRSAPPGEPQTSSTPRRIDLTLKHISASCGPGGKERYEAEVREFYGAPTVEELKEVCKREKVNYDKREIAIKRLVIQRVAMAYDAVYIPLPATPKMTTRSAKAASENVKAEDTSEDSSETEEDEGGGGDKRRRTLYNWLGKVGAQKYVAIPIYFSSERCELEVVESTLIKLWSPSLNTRYTGRKKTSKKGNRRSGKRERRRNRGGDDEERVKKKEGRKEHEIGRILEIHRVGEEKGSMGIVHLLREVREKQPKEEVKLESNGGNVWADGWRLV
;
A
#
# COMPACT_ATOMS: atom_id res chain seq x y z
N MET A 1 -3.92 112.63 34.86
CA MET A 1 -4.49 112.49 33.50
C MET A 1 -4.64 111.01 33.19
N ARG A 2 -5.89 110.55 32.99
CA ARG A 2 -6.29 109.18 32.64
C ARG A 2 -6.13 108.96 31.13
N ARG A 3 -5.53 107.85 30.69
CA ARG A 3 -5.59 107.37 29.30
C ARG A 3 -6.31 106.02 29.26
N SER A 4 -7.34 105.98 28.43
CA SER A 4 -8.40 104.98 28.35
C SER A 4 -7.96 103.73 27.58
N ARG A 5 -8.52 102.59 27.99
CA ARG A 5 -8.61 101.33 27.23
C ARG A 5 -9.46 101.55 25.98
N SER A 6 -9.06 100.99 24.83
CA SER A 6 -9.97 100.74 23.70
C SER A 6 -9.86 99.26 23.32
N VAL A 7 -10.98 98.56 23.50
CA VAL A 7 -11.29 97.23 22.99
C VAL A 7 -12.02 97.46 21.68
N GLU A 8 -11.45 97.01 20.57
CA GLU A 8 -12.20 96.85 19.32
C GLU A 8 -11.99 95.41 18.83
N SER A 9 -12.99 94.61 19.18
CA SER A 9 -13.37 93.35 18.56
C SER A 9 -13.97 93.67 17.18
N GLY A 10 -13.36 93.18 16.11
CA GLY A 10 -13.79 93.43 14.73
C GLY A 10 -13.71 92.18 13.88
N GLY A 11 -14.75 91.35 14.01
CA GLY A 11 -15.14 90.19 13.21
C GLY A 11 -14.21 89.76 12.07
N GLU A 12 -13.47 88.68 12.31
CA GLU A 12 -13.08 87.78 11.23
C GLU A 12 -14.37 87.26 10.60
N CYS A 13 -14.71 87.83 9.44
CA CYS A 13 -15.75 87.35 8.57
C CYS A 13 -15.28 85.98 8.08
N GLU A 14 -15.65 84.95 8.84
CA GLU A 14 -15.47 83.53 8.59
C GLU A 14 -16.10 83.21 7.23
N ARG A 15 -15.32 83.47 6.17
CA ARG A 15 -15.61 83.01 4.82
C ARG A 15 -15.56 81.50 4.95
N THR A 16 -16.73 80.90 5.05
CA THR A 16 -16.91 79.45 4.97
C THR A 16 -16.30 79.04 3.64
N ASP A 17 -15.08 78.51 3.69
CA ASP A 17 -14.32 78.21 2.49
C ASP A 17 -15.12 77.15 1.72
N PRO A 18 -15.47 77.40 0.45
CA PRO A 18 -16.20 76.42 -0.35
C PRO A 18 -15.47 75.07 -0.45
N ASP A 19 -14.18 75.05 -0.10
CA ASP A 19 -13.33 73.85 -0.03
C ASP A 19 -13.70 72.89 1.11
N ASP A 20 -14.30 73.36 2.21
CA ASP A 20 -14.74 72.50 3.32
C ASP A 20 -15.92 71.62 2.89
N THR A 21 -16.86 72.20 2.14
CA THR A 21 -18.01 71.45 1.61
C THR A 21 -17.58 70.41 0.58
N ASN A 22 -16.58 70.72 -0.25
CA ASN A 22 -16.00 69.80 -1.22
C ASN A 22 -15.26 68.64 -0.53
N THR A 23 -14.54 68.93 0.57
CA THR A 23 -13.84 67.94 1.37
C THR A 23 -14.81 66.96 2.03
N LEU A 24 -15.87 67.45 2.68
CA LEU A 24 -16.95 66.64 3.24
C LEU A 24 -17.61 65.72 2.20
N MET A 25 -17.88 66.23 0.99
CA MET A 25 -18.46 65.39 -0.08
C MET A 25 -17.51 64.30 -0.57
N ARG A 26 -16.20 64.58 -0.66
CA ARG A 26 -15.20 63.57 -1.05
C ARG A 26 -15.05 62.49 0.00
N GLU A 27 -14.99 62.86 1.27
CA GLU A 27 -14.93 61.93 2.39
C GLU A 27 -16.17 61.04 2.43
N TYR A 28 -17.36 61.61 2.23
CA TYR A 28 -18.60 60.85 2.16
C TYR A 28 -18.59 59.80 1.03
N LEU A 29 -18.10 60.16 -0.16
CA LEU A 29 -17.98 59.21 -1.28
C LEU A 29 -16.95 58.11 -1.03
N LEU A 30 -15.82 58.44 -0.38
CA LEU A 30 -14.82 57.44 0.03
C LEU A 30 -15.39 56.50 1.08
N GLN A 31 -16.11 57.02 2.07
CA GLN A 31 -16.78 56.23 3.09
C GLN A 31 -17.81 55.27 2.47
N LEU A 32 -18.61 55.74 1.50
CA LEU A 32 -19.55 54.88 0.77
C LEU A 32 -18.84 53.76 -0.02
N ALA A 33 -17.68 54.08 -0.62
CA ALA A 33 -16.88 53.12 -1.37
C ALA A 33 -16.23 52.07 -0.46
N GLU A 34 -15.74 52.48 0.72
CA GLU A 34 -15.21 51.58 1.75
C GLU A 34 -16.30 50.68 2.31
N GLU A 35 -17.47 51.23 2.69
CA GLU A 35 -18.59 50.44 3.18
C GLU A 35 -19.05 49.40 2.15
N ARG A 36 -19.06 49.76 0.86
CA ARG A 36 -19.40 48.83 -0.23
C ARG A 36 -18.36 47.73 -0.40
N ARG A 37 -17.06 48.04 -0.27
CA ARG A 37 -16.00 47.02 -0.30
C ARG A 37 -16.10 46.08 0.90
N GLU A 38 -16.31 46.63 2.08
CA GLU A 38 -16.43 45.84 3.32
C GLU A 38 -17.65 44.92 3.26
N ARG A 39 -18.79 45.40 2.74
CA ARG A 39 -19.99 44.58 2.54
C ARG A 39 -19.72 43.41 1.58
N MET A 40 -19.06 43.67 0.45
CA MET A 40 -18.68 42.60 -0.49
C MET A 40 -17.67 41.63 0.11
N GLU A 41 -16.72 42.11 0.93
CA GLU A 41 -15.75 41.24 1.59
C GLU A 41 -16.42 40.34 2.65
N ARG A 42 -17.35 40.87 3.44
CA ARG A 42 -18.15 40.07 4.39
C ARG A 42 -18.97 39.01 3.66
N GLU A 43 -19.65 39.36 2.57
CA GLU A 43 -20.41 38.40 1.75
C GLU A 43 -19.50 37.32 1.14
N ALA A 44 -18.31 37.70 0.66
CA ALA A 44 -17.34 36.74 0.13
C ALA A 44 -16.77 35.80 1.20
N GLN A 45 -16.59 36.27 2.44
CA GLN A 45 -16.17 35.42 3.56
C GLN A 45 -17.28 34.45 3.96
N ASP A 46 -18.53 34.90 4.05
CA ASP A 46 -19.67 34.05 4.35
C ASP A 46 -19.89 32.98 3.28
N GLU A 47 -19.71 33.33 2.00
CA GLU A 47 -19.81 32.37 0.91
C GLU A 47 -18.68 31.33 0.95
N ARG A 48 -17.45 31.74 1.29
CA ARG A 48 -16.34 30.79 1.53
C ARG A 48 -16.65 29.83 2.69
N MET A 49 -17.23 30.32 3.77
CA MET A 49 -17.63 29.49 4.91
C MET A 49 -18.72 28.48 4.53
N ARG A 50 -19.72 28.91 3.74
CA ARG A 50 -20.77 28.00 3.22
C ARG A 50 -20.20 26.91 2.31
N ILE A 51 -19.26 27.26 1.43
CA ILE A 51 -18.61 26.30 0.54
C ILE A 51 -17.76 25.30 1.35
N GLU A 52 -17.01 25.76 2.35
CA GLU A 52 -16.22 24.87 3.20
C GLU A 52 -17.11 23.92 4.01
N GLU A 53 -18.21 24.42 4.58
CA GLU A 53 -19.16 23.62 5.35
C GLU A 53 -19.85 22.56 4.46
N ALA A 54 -20.30 22.94 3.26
CA ALA A 54 -20.84 22.02 2.27
C ALA A 54 -19.82 20.93 1.90
N ALA A 55 -18.55 21.30 1.71
CA ALA A 55 -17.47 20.36 1.42
C ALA A 55 -17.17 19.41 2.60
N ARG A 56 -17.38 19.84 3.85
CA ARG A 56 -17.27 18.95 5.03
C ARG A 56 -18.41 17.95 5.09
N LEU A 57 -19.65 18.40 4.89
CA LEU A 57 -20.82 17.54 4.86
C LEU A 57 -20.76 16.50 3.73
N GLU A 58 -20.28 16.89 2.54
CA GLU A 58 -20.09 15.96 1.43
C GLU A 58 -19.03 14.88 1.76
N LYS A 59 -17.92 15.27 2.39
CA LYS A 59 -16.89 14.33 2.85
C LYS A 59 -17.44 13.35 3.88
N GLU A 60 -18.30 13.80 4.79
CA GLU A 60 -18.93 12.95 5.80
C GLU A 60 -19.94 11.98 5.19
N LYS A 61 -20.81 12.47 4.29
CA LYS A 61 -21.74 11.65 3.52
C LYS A 61 -21.01 10.55 2.74
N LYS A 62 -19.88 10.89 2.10
CA LYS A 62 -19.03 9.92 1.37
C LYS A 62 -18.38 8.88 2.28
N ARG A 63 -18.06 9.22 3.54
CA ARG A 63 -17.57 8.24 4.53
C ARG A 63 -18.68 7.27 4.93
N LEU A 64 -19.90 7.77 5.13
CA LEU A 64 -21.05 6.98 5.53
C LEU A 64 -21.50 6.03 4.40
N GLU A 65 -21.48 6.50 3.15
CA GLU A 65 -21.75 5.67 1.98
C GLU A 65 -20.75 4.52 1.82
N ARG A 66 -19.44 4.79 2.02
CA ARG A 66 -18.41 3.75 2.01
C ARG A 66 -18.59 2.71 3.12
N LEU A 67 -19.12 3.08 4.27
CA LEU A 67 -19.43 2.14 5.34
C LEU A 67 -20.61 1.25 4.95
N ARG A 68 -21.65 1.84 4.37
CA ARG A 68 -22.82 1.10 3.87
C ARG A 68 -22.45 0.11 2.77
N GLU A 69 -21.59 0.50 1.82
CA GLU A 69 -21.11 -0.40 0.76
C GLU A 69 -20.30 -1.58 1.32
N LYS A 70 -19.46 -1.35 2.34
CA LYS A 70 -18.72 -2.42 3.01
C LYS A 70 -19.65 -3.39 3.73
N GLN A 71 -20.65 -2.85 4.43
CA GLN A 71 -21.66 -3.65 5.12
C GLN A 71 -22.43 -4.52 4.12
N GLN A 72 -22.88 -3.96 2.99
CA GLN A 72 -23.52 -4.74 1.93
C GLN A 72 -22.61 -5.83 1.37
N TYR A 73 -21.31 -5.56 1.22
CA TYR A 73 -20.37 -6.58 0.74
C TYR A 73 -20.18 -7.72 1.74
N GLU A 74 -20.20 -7.43 3.04
CA GLU A 74 -20.17 -8.42 4.12
C GLU A 74 -21.47 -9.23 4.13
N GLU A 75 -22.63 -8.57 4.08
CA GLU A 75 -23.94 -9.22 3.96
C GLU A 75 -24.02 -10.14 2.74
N ASP A 76 -23.54 -9.72 1.57
CA ASP A 76 -23.46 -10.53 0.35
C ASP A 76 -22.53 -11.75 0.50
N ARG A 77 -21.43 -11.59 1.24
CA ARG A 77 -20.50 -12.67 1.51
C ARG A 77 -21.14 -13.69 2.45
N ASP A 78 -21.81 -13.23 3.49
CA ASP A 78 -22.49 -14.07 4.47
C ASP A 78 -23.70 -14.76 3.85
N ALA A 79 -24.48 -14.09 3.01
CA ALA A 79 -25.56 -14.70 2.23
C ALA A 79 -25.06 -15.84 1.34
N ARG A 80 -23.93 -15.65 0.64
CA ARG A 80 -23.30 -16.72 -0.15
C ARG A 80 -22.82 -17.89 0.71
N LEU A 81 -22.32 -17.61 1.91
CA LEU A 81 -21.90 -18.64 2.85
C LEU A 81 -23.11 -19.42 3.38
N LEU A 82 -24.19 -18.74 3.75
CA LEU A 82 -25.44 -19.35 4.19
C LEU A 82 -26.03 -20.25 3.12
N ILE A 83 -26.09 -19.80 1.86
CA ILE A 83 -26.54 -20.63 0.73
C ILE A 83 -25.70 -21.92 0.60
N MET A 84 -24.38 -21.84 0.82
CA MET A 84 -23.49 -23.00 0.75
C MET A 84 -23.70 -23.97 1.92
N ILE A 85 -23.93 -23.44 3.12
CA ILE A 85 -24.25 -24.23 4.32
C ILE A 85 -25.59 -24.94 4.12
N ASP A 86 -26.63 -24.23 3.68
CA ASP A 86 -27.95 -24.80 3.43
C ASP A 86 -27.90 -25.89 2.35
N ALA A 87 -27.18 -25.64 1.25
CA ALA A 87 -26.98 -26.64 0.20
C ALA A 87 -26.22 -27.88 0.71
N LYS A 88 -25.30 -27.71 1.67
CA LYS A 88 -24.59 -28.84 2.30
C LYS A 88 -25.51 -29.61 3.25
N ILE A 89 -26.28 -28.92 4.10
CA ILE A 89 -27.25 -29.55 5.00
C ILE A 89 -28.29 -30.34 4.20
N GLN A 90 -28.81 -29.78 3.10
CA GLN A 90 -29.73 -30.50 2.22
C GLN A 90 -29.09 -31.74 1.61
N ARG A 91 -27.85 -31.65 1.12
CA ARG A 91 -27.13 -32.80 0.56
C ARG A 91 -26.89 -33.88 1.60
N ASP A 92 -26.48 -33.52 2.82
CA ASP A 92 -26.24 -34.46 3.91
C ASP A 92 -27.56 -35.14 4.36
N GLN A 93 -28.69 -34.41 4.37
CA GLN A 93 -30.01 -34.97 4.63
C GLN A 93 -30.45 -35.95 3.54
N GLU A 94 -30.24 -35.60 2.26
CA GLU A 94 -30.57 -36.46 1.14
C GLU A 94 -29.68 -37.71 1.10
N GLU A 95 -28.40 -37.60 1.45
CA GLU A 95 -27.50 -38.74 1.60
C GLU A 95 -27.96 -39.68 2.71
N ARG A 96 -28.44 -39.16 3.86
CA ARG A 96 -29.03 -39.98 4.93
C ARG A 96 -30.31 -40.70 4.46
N ARG A 97 -31.16 -40.04 3.67
CA ARG A 97 -32.35 -40.68 3.06
C ARG A 97 -31.95 -41.77 2.06
N ASN A 98 -30.94 -41.52 1.24
CA ASN A 98 -30.48 -42.44 0.19
C ASN A 98 -29.72 -43.65 0.74
N ARG A 99 -29.01 -43.51 1.88
CA ARG A 99 -28.28 -44.63 2.50
C ARG A 99 -29.19 -45.68 3.12
N GLY A 100 -30.51 -45.49 3.11
CA GLY A 100 -31.45 -46.49 3.60
C GLY A 100 -31.13 -46.90 5.04
N GLU A 101 -30.61 -45.97 5.86
CA GLU A 101 -30.56 -46.16 7.30
C GLU A 101 -32.02 -46.32 7.73
N VAL A 102 -32.45 -47.57 7.78
CA VAL A 102 -33.68 -48.00 8.43
C VAL A 102 -33.52 -47.45 9.84
N VAL A 103 -34.12 -46.29 10.09
CA VAL A 103 -34.28 -45.72 11.42
C VAL A 103 -35.13 -46.74 12.15
N GLY A 104 -34.48 -47.77 12.67
CA GLY A 104 -35.05 -48.67 13.64
C GLY A 104 -35.60 -47.76 14.72
N LYS A 105 -36.91 -47.88 14.98
CA LYS A 105 -37.66 -47.14 16.00
C LYS A 105 -36.82 -47.01 17.28
N GLN A 106 -35.99 -45.98 17.38
CA GLN A 106 -35.36 -45.64 18.63
C GLN A 106 -36.49 -45.05 19.45
N GLY A 107 -36.93 -45.82 20.43
CA GLY A 107 -37.95 -45.40 21.38
C GLY A 107 -37.63 -43.98 21.84
N LYS A 108 -38.65 -43.12 21.84
CA LYS A 108 -38.58 -41.74 22.32
C LYS A 108 -37.76 -41.75 23.62
N LYS A 109 -36.51 -41.27 23.56
CA LYS A 109 -35.72 -41.05 24.76
C LYS A 109 -36.30 -39.83 25.41
N VAL A 110 -37.16 -40.09 26.39
CA VAL A 110 -37.73 -39.10 27.28
C VAL A 110 -36.65 -38.73 28.28
N ASN A 111 -36.42 -37.45 28.52
CA ASN A 111 -35.45 -37.02 29.53
C ASN A 111 -35.97 -37.35 30.94
N GLU A 112 -35.11 -37.26 31.97
CA GLU A 112 -35.43 -37.64 33.36
C GLU A 112 -36.71 -36.96 33.92
N LEU A 113 -37.13 -35.85 33.31
CA LEU A 113 -38.36 -35.12 33.66
C LEU A 113 -39.64 -35.57 32.91
N GLY A 114 -39.58 -36.55 32.02
CA GLY A 114 -40.76 -36.94 31.23
C GLY A 114 -41.01 -36.09 29.98
N GLU A 115 -40.26 -35.00 29.78
CA GLU A 115 -40.44 -34.07 28.67
C GLU A 115 -39.82 -34.61 27.36
N PRO A 116 -40.53 -34.55 26.22
CA PRO A 116 -39.95 -34.84 24.92
C PRO A 116 -38.87 -33.80 24.61
N THR A 117 -37.74 -34.24 24.04
CA THR A 117 -36.56 -33.40 23.77
C THR A 117 -36.83 -32.13 22.94
N GLU A 118 -37.97 -32.03 22.25
CA GLU A 118 -38.37 -30.77 21.59
C GLU A 118 -38.89 -29.72 22.57
N GLU A 119 -39.68 -30.10 23.59
CA GLU A 119 -40.24 -29.16 24.58
C GLU A 119 -39.14 -28.57 25.46
N GLU A 120 -38.15 -29.37 25.86
CA GLU A 120 -36.99 -28.84 26.61
C GLU A 120 -36.16 -27.87 25.77
N LYS A 121 -35.98 -28.18 24.49
CA LYS A 121 -35.24 -27.32 23.56
C LYS A 121 -35.98 -26.01 23.30
N GLU A 122 -37.31 -26.06 23.26
CA GLU A 122 -38.15 -24.88 23.18
C GLU A 122 -38.11 -24.06 24.48
N ARG A 123 -38.14 -24.71 25.65
CA ARG A 123 -37.99 -24.05 26.95
C ARG A 123 -36.66 -23.30 27.04
N LEU A 124 -35.55 -23.95 26.68
CA LEU A 124 -34.22 -23.34 26.67
C LEU A 124 -34.13 -22.16 25.70
N ARG A 125 -34.79 -22.24 24.52
CA ARG A 125 -34.89 -21.10 23.60
C ARG A 125 -35.66 -19.92 24.20
N ARG A 126 -36.76 -20.19 24.91
CA ARG A 126 -37.52 -19.13 25.62
C ARG A 126 -36.67 -18.51 26.74
N THR A 127 -35.92 -19.31 27.49
CA THR A 127 -35.04 -18.80 28.56
C THR A 127 -33.90 -17.94 28.01
N LEU A 128 -33.26 -18.39 26.92
CA LEU A 128 -32.18 -17.62 26.27
C LEU A 128 -32.68 -16.31 25.66
N ALA A 129 -33.84 -16.31 24.98
CA ALA A 129 -34.43 -15.09 24.44
C ALA A 129 -34.82 -14.08 25.54
N LEU A 130 -35.23 -14.57 26.71
CA LEU A 130 -35.51 -13.71 27.86
C LEU A 130 -34.21 -13.11 28.44
N HIS A 131 -33.11 -13.87 28.41
CA HIS A 131 -31.82 -13.45 28.98
C HIS A 131 -31.04 -12.51 28.07
N GLU A 132 -31.19 -12.65 26.74
CA GLU A 132 -30.51 -11.83 25.74
C GLU A 132 -31.10 -10.41 25.63
N SER A 133 -32.38 -10.24 25.98
CA SER A 133 -33.05 -8.92 25.97
C SER A 133 -32.80 -8.08 27.23
N PHE A 134 -32.34 -8.66 28.34
CA PHE A 134 -32.18 -7.97 29.63
C PHE A 134 -30.75 -7.62 30.03
N GLN A 135 -29.72 -8.12 29.32
CA GLN A 135 -28.31 -7.83 29.63
C GLN A 135 -27.51 -7.19 28.49
N ALA A 136 -28.16 -6.90 27.37
CA ALA A 136 -27.57 -6.06 26.33
C ALA A 136 -27.56 -4.58 26.77
N ASP A 137 -26.54 -4.25 27.56
CA ASP A 137 -25.69 -3.07 27.34
C ASP A 137 -26.06 -1.72 27.97
N GLU A 138 -26.65 -1.67 29.16
CA GLU A 138 -26.59 -0.43 29.96
C GLU A 138 -25.15 -0.11 30.40
N GLU A 139 -24.38 -1.12 30.83
CA GLU A 139 -22.95 -0.98 31.14
C GLU A 139 -22.12 -0.70 29.89
N LEU A 140 -22.38 -1.36 28.76
CA LEU A 140 -21.63 -1.11 27.54
C LEU A 140 -21.94 0.28 26.94
N LEU A 141 -23.17 0.78 27.10
CA LEU A 141 -23.53 2.16 26.80
C LEU A 141 -22.78 3.14 27.71
N LEU A 142 -22.66 2.86 29.00
CA LEU A 142 -21.87 3.67 29.95
C LEU A 142 -20.39 3.68 29.57
N VAL A 143 -19.81 2.53 29.21
CA VAL A 143 -18.41 2.42 28.77
C VAL A 143 -18.18 3.15 27.44
N ARG A 144 -19.12 3.06 26.48
CA ARG A 144 -19.05 3.86 25.23
C ARG A 144 -19.13 5.36 25.51
N LYS A 145 -19.99 5.77 26.44
CA LYS A 145 -20.16 7.18 26.83
C LYS A 145 -18.91 7.72 27.54
N GLN A 146 -18.28 6.92 28.40
CA GLN A 146 -17.00 7.25 29.03
C GLN A 146 -15.85 7.31 28.02
N ALA A 147 -15.76 6.34 27.10
CA ALA A 147 -14.72 6.32 26.07
C ALA A 147 -14.84 7.50 25.08
N ALA A 148 -16.06 7.94 24.76
CA ALA A 148 -16.28 9.14 23.94
C ALA A 148 -15.90 10.45 24.66
N GLY A 149 -15.92 10.46 26.00
CA GLY A 149 -15.49 11.58 26.84
C GLY A 149 -13.98 11.73 26.99
N LEU A 150 -13.21 10.68 26.71
CA LEU A 150 -11.73 10.73 26.63
C LEU A 150 -11.29 11.39 25.31
N ARG A 151 -11.64 12.68 25.16
CA ARG A 151 -11.07 13.55 24.13
C ARG A 151 -9.56 13.57 24.30
N ILE A 152 -8.87 13.17 23.24
CA ILE A 152 -7.40 13.18 23.05
C ILE A 152 -6.87 14.63 23.00
N HIS A 153 -7.32 15.53 23.88
CA HIS A 153 -6.75 16.87 24.03
C HIS A 153 -5.43 16.82 24.80
N GLU A 154 -5.25 15.83 25.69
CA GLU A 154 -4.06 15.81 26.56
C GLU A 154 -2.75 15.41 25.86
N ARG A 155 -2.81 14.80 24.66
CA ARG A 155 -1.60 14.35 23.93
C ARG A 155 -1.04 15.38 22.94
N ILE A 156 -1.81 16.40 22.55
CA ILE A 156 -1.36 17.45 21.63
C ILE A 156 -0.80 18.66 22.41
N GLU A 157 -1.19 18.86 23.67
CA GLU A 157 -0.78 20.02 24.47
C GLU A 157 0.57 19.86 25.21
N LYS A 158 1.11 18.64 25.38
CA LYS A 158 2.43 18.42 26.02
C LYS A 158 3.63 18.62 25.10
N ARG A 159 3.45 19.31 23.95
CA ARG A 159 4.55 19.85 23.15
C ARG A 159 4.57 21.38 23.17
N LYS A 160 4.47 21.98 24.34
CA LYS A 160 5.17 23.26 24.57
C LYS A 160 6.59 22.92 25.00
N ARG A 161 7.52 23.16 24.06
CA ARG A 161 8.97 23.29 24.26
C ARG A 161 9.25 23.94 25.61
N GLY A 162 9.66 23.14 26.59
CA GLY A 162 10.30 23.64 27.80
C GLY A 162 11.65 24.24 27.42
N LYS A 163 12.04 25.31 28.11
CA LYS A 163 13.35 25.96 28.02
C LYS A 163 14.42 24.90 28.30
N GLU A 164 15.24 24.58 27.31
CA GLU A 164 16.32 23.58 27.43
C GLU A 164 17.31 24.01 28.52
N VAL A 165 17.49 23.14 29.51
CA VAL A 165 18.58 23.21 30.49
C VAL A 165 19.77 22.49 29.86
N ALA A 166 20.91 23.18 29.75
CA ALA A 166 22.13 22.63 29.17
C ALA A 166 22.63 21.43 29.98
N VAL A 167 22.69 20.26 29.34
CA VAL A 167 23.34 19.05 29.86
C VAL A 167 24.71 18.99 29.20
N GLU A 168 25.76 19.36 29.94
CA GLU A 168 27.12 19.58 29.41
C GLU A 168 28.00 18.33 29.22
N ASN A 169 27.47 17.10 29.35
CA ASN A 169 28.33 15.89 29.38
C ASN A 169 27.99 14.82 28.34
N SER A 170 27.61 15.21 27.11
CA SER A 170 27.48 14.26 26.00
C SER A 170 28.60 14.45 24.98
N PRO A 171 29.36 13.39 24.61
CA PRO A 171 30.45 13.48 23.65
C PRO A 171 29.95 13.98 22.28
N PRO A 172 30.75 14.80 21.58
CA PRO A 172 30.32 15.53 20.39
C PRO A 172 30.01 14.54 19.25
N MET A 173 28.73 14.44 18.93
CA MET A 173 28.26 13.69 17.79
C MET A 173 28.61 14.49 16.52
N ILE A 174 29.62 14.01 15.78
CA ILE A 174 30.02 14.57 14.49
C ILE A 174 28.84 14.39 13.52
N THR A 175 28.07 15.46 13.37
CA THR A 175 27.03 15.57 12.35
C THR A 175 27.66 16.13 11.09
N PRO A 176 27.34 15.59 9.89
CA PRO A 176 27.86 16.12 8.64
C PRO A 176 27.44 17.59 8.49
N GLU A 177 28.45 18.40 8.21
CA GLU A 177 28.43 19.85 8.05
C GLU A 177 27.22 20.31 7.23
N LYS A 178 26.28 21.00 7.90
CA LYS A 178 25.21 21.74 7.24
C LYS A 178 25.87 22.75 6.32
N ARG A 179 25.88 22.43 5.02
CA ARG A 179 26.22 23.39 3.96
C ARG A 179 25.39 24.64 4.21
N SER A 180 26.07 25.70 4.63
CA SER A 180 25.54 27.04 4.78
C SER A 180 24.75 27.39 3.53
N ASN A 181 23.54 27.90 3.71
CA ASN A 181 22.74 28.50 2.66
C ASN A 181 23.64 29.40 1.82
N MET A 182 23.99 28.96 0.61
CA MET A 182 24.63 29.81 -0.37
C MET A 182 23.69 30.99 -0.57
N ALA A 183 24.09 32.15 -0.06
CA ALA A 183 23.50 33.40 -0.44
C ALA A 183 23.60 33.46 -1.96
N LEU A 184 22.48 33.25 -2.64
CA LEU A 184 22.35 33.52 -4.07
C LEU A 184 22.86 34.94 -4.28
N SER A 185 23.89 35.09 -5.12
CA SER A 185 24.49 36.39 -5.41
C SER A 185 23.40 37.37 -5.85
N ASP A 186 23.54 38.65 -5.51
CA ASP A 186 22.51 39.66 -5.81
C ASP A 186 22.20 39.73 -7.32
N GLU A 187 23.15 39.34 -8.17
CA GLU A 187 22.96 39.18 -9.61
C GLU A 187 21.95 38.07 -9.97
N SER A 188 22.02 36.92 -9.29
CA SER A 188 21.05 35.83 -9.48
C SER A 188 19.67 36.17 -8.92
N ARG A 189 19.59 36.97 -7.85
CA ARG A 189 18.31 37.51 -7.35
C ARG A 189 17.70 38.49 -8.35
N ARG A 190 18.48 39.42 -8.90
CA ARG A 190 18.02 40.35 -9.94
C ARG A 190 17.53 39.62 -11.18
N ARG A 191 18.22 38.57 -11.63
CA ARG A 191 17.80 37.79 -12.81
C ARG A 191 16.48 37.03 -12.59
N ILE A 192 16.24 36.53 -11.38
CA ILE A 192 14.97 35.87 -11.04
C ILE A 192 13.84 36.89 -10.93
N GLU A 193 14.13 38.07 -10.40
CA GLU A 193 13.16 39.16 -10.30
C GLU A 193 12.83 39.74 -11.68
N GLU A 194 13.82 39.87 -12.57
CA GLU A 194 13.64 40.28 -13.97
C GLU A 194 12.75 39.29 -14.76
N LEU A 195 12.93 37.98 -14.54
CA LEU A 195 12.07 36.94 -15.13
C LEU A 195 10.64 36.95 -14.55
N ARG A 196 10.44 37.49 -13.35
CA ARG A 196 9.11 37.65 -12.73
C ARG A 196 8.45 38.97 -13.07
N SER A 197 9.21 40.03 -13.31
CA SER A 197 8.72 41.35 -13.68
C SER A 197 8.48 41.51 -15.18
N ALA A 198 8.96 40.57 -16.00
CA ALA A 198 8.49 40.46 -17.37
C ALA A 198 6.95 40.31 -17.35
N PRO A 199 6.19 41.28 -17.89
CA PRO A 199 4.74 41.15 -17.95
C PRO A 199 4.40 39.85 -18.67
N PRO A 200 3.30 39.17 -18.31
CA PRO A 200 2.84 37.98 -19.01
C PRO A 200 2.45 38.40 -20.43
N GLY A 201 3.47 38.53 -21.28
CA GLY A 201 3.34 38.84 -22.68
C GLY A 201 2.47 37.75 -23.27
N GLU A 202 1.42 38.21 -23.94
CA GLU A 202 0.49 37.39 -24.70
C GLU A 202 1.25 36.26 -25.38
N PRO A 203 0.78 35.00 -25.23
CA PRO A 203 1.44 33.87 -25.88
C PRO A 203 1.49 34.18 -27.37
N GLN A 204 2.70 34.50 -27.86
CA GLN A 204 2.96 34.65 -29.27
C GLN A 204 2.55 33.35 -29.93
N THR A 205 1.40 33.41 -30.61
CA THR A 205 0.89 32.39 -31.51
C THR A 205 1.83 32.38 -32.72
N SER A 206 3.00 31.77 -32.56
CA SER A 206 3.87 31.44 -33.69
C SER A 206 3.08 30.49 -34.59
N SER A 207 2.60 31.05 -35.69
CA SER A 207 1.61 30.53 -36.64
C SER A 207 2.13 29.43 -37.56
N THR A 208 2.99 28.55 -37.05
CA THR A 208 3.25 27.26 -37.69
C THR A 208 2.94 26.17 -36.67
N PRO A 209 1.95 25.30 -36.92
CA PRO A 209 1.65 24.18 -36.03
C PRO A 209 2.82 23.18 -36.12
N ARG A 210 3.88 23.45 -35.36
CA ARG A 210 4.89 22.46 -35.04
C ARG A 210 4.12 21.36 -34.33
N ARG A 211 3.99 20.21 -34.99
CA ARG A 211 3.43 18.96 -34.44
C ARG A 211 3.90 18.85 -33.00
N ILE A 212 3.02 19.17 -32.06
CA ILE A 212 3.35 19.10 -30.64
C ILE A 212 3.68 17.63 -30.44
N ASP A 213 4.93 17.34 -30.09
CA ASP A 213 5.33 15.99 -29.79
C ASP A 213 4.48 15.56 -28.58
N LEU A 214 3.40 14.82 -28.85
CA LEU A 214 2.44 14.25 -27.89
C LEU A 214 3.09 13.17 -27.00
N THR A 215 4.39 13.31 -26.74
CA THR A 215 5.17 12.47 -25.87
C THR A 215 4.79 12.81 -24.44
N LEU A 216 4.35 11.80 -23.71
CA LEU A 216 3.91 11.87 -22.30
C LEU A 216 5.04 12.23 -21.32
N LYS A 217 6.17 12.79 -21.79
CA LYS A 217 7.40 13.08 -21.04
C LYS A 217 7.19 14.06 -19.90
N HIS A 218 6.18 14.92 -20.00
CA HIS A 218 5.89 15.93 -18.99
C HIS A 218 5.05 15.40 -17.81
N ILE A 219 4.43 14.22 -17.95
CA ILE A 219 3.60 13.64 -16.89
C ILE A 219 4.45 12.64 -16.11
N SER A 220 4.86 13.04 -14.91
CA SER A 220 5.69 12.20 -14.04
C SER A 220 4.83 11.28 -13.19
N ALA A 221 5.12 9.97 -13.21
CA ALA A 221 4.45 9.01 -12.34
C ALA A 221 4.89 9.26 -10.89
N SER A 222 3.99 9.83 -10.07
CA SER A 222 4.28 10.06 -8.66
C SER A 222 4.21 8.76 -7.83
N CYS A 223 5.28 8.43 -7.12
CA CYS A 223 5.33 7.28 -6.22
C CYS A 223 4.78 7.66 -4.84
N GLY A 224 3.47 7.45 -4.61
CA GLY A 224 2.84 7.70 -3.30
C GLY A 224 1.38 7.25 -3.22
N PRO A 225 0.79 7.19 -2.01
CA PRO A 225 -0.64 6.92 -1.85
C PRO A 225 -1.45 7.99 -2.60
N GLY A 226 -2.27 7.57 -3.56
CA GLY A 226 -3.03 8.46 -4.45
C GLY A 226 -2.26 8.94 -5.69
N GLY A 227 -0.96 8.65 -5.81
CA GLY A 227 -0.15 9.05 -6.98
C GLY A 227 -0.65 8.44 -8.29
N LYS A 228 -1.15 7.19 -8.22
CA LYS A 228 -1.81 6.51 -9.34
C LYS A 228 -3.07 7.24 -9.82
N GLU A 229 -3.89 7.75 -8.91
CA GLU A 229 -5.14 8.45 -9.24
C GLU A 229 -4.86 9.81 -9.88
N ARG A 230 -3.87 10.54 -9.37
CA ARG A 230 -3.39 11.80 -9.97
C ARG A 230 -2.84 11.59 -11.37
N TYR A 231 -1.97 10.59 -11.54
CA TYR A 231 -1.43 10.23 -12.84
C TYR A 231 -2.54 9.81 -13.82
N GLU A 232 -3.52 9.02 -13.38
CA GLU A 232 -4.66 8.65 -14.22
C GLU A 232 -5.48 9.89 -14.67
N ALA A 233 -5.68 10.86 -13.78
CA ALA A 233 -6.39 12.10 -14.08
C ALA A 233 -5.60 12.98 -15.06
N GLU A 234 -4.31 13.21 -14.81
CA GLU A 234 -3.42 14.00 -15.68
C GLU A 234 -3.30 13.38 -17.08
N VAL A 235 -3.15 12.05 -17.18
CA VAL A 235 -3.11 11.35 -18.47
C VAL A 235 -4.45 11.42 -19.20
N ARG A 236 -5.58 11.37 -18.46
CA ARG A 236 -6.92 11.51 -19.05
C ARG A 236 -7.15 12.92 -19.59
N GLU A 237 -6.74 13.95 -18.84
CA GLU A 237 -6.81 15.36 -19.27
C GLU A 237 -5.92 15.58 -20.49
N PHE A 238 -4.69 15.05 -20.47
CA PHE A 238 -3.75 15.14 -21.57
C PHE A 238 -4.27 14.53 -22.87
N TYR A 239 -4.93 13.36 -22.83
CA TYR A 239 -5.55 12.77 -24.03
C TYR A 239 -6.94 13.35 -24.35
N GLY A 240 -7.52 14.15 -23.44
CA GLY A 240 -8.77 14.88 -23.65
C GLY A 240 -8.59 16.17 -24.47
N ALA A 241 -7.41 16.80 -24.42
CA ALA A 241 -7.12 18.03 -25.16
C ALA A 241 -6.92 17.85 -26.68
N PRO A 242 -6.24 16.79 -27.18
CA PRO A 242 -5.98 16.60 -28.61
C PRO A 242 -7.24 16.46 -29.45
N THR A 243 -7.11 16.88 -30.70
CA THR A 243 -8.11 16.69 -31.75
C THR A 243 -8.29 15.21 -32.11
N VAL A 244 -9.36 14.89 -32.83
CA VAL A 244 -9.68 13.50 -33.21
C VAL A 244 -8.59 12.88 -34.10
N GLU A 245 -7.96 13.66 -34.98
CA GLU A 245 -6.91 13.21 -35.88
C GLU A 245 -5.61 12.88 -35.13
N GLU A 246 -5.20 13.76 -34.22
CA GLU A 246 -4.06 13.55 -33.33
C GLU A 246 -4.26 12.32 -32.43
N LEU A 247 -5.47 12.16 -31.88
CA LEU A 247 -5.79 11.01 -31.03
C LEU A 247 -5.75 9.70 -31.83
N LYS A 248 -6.19 9.69 -33.10
CA LYS A 248 -6.04 8.53 -34.00
C LYS A 248 -4.58 8.18 -34.24
N GLU A 249 -3.70 9.18 -34.43
CA GLU A 249 -2.27 8.92 -34.57
C GLU A 249 -1.66 8.31 -33.32
N VAL A 250 -2.00 8.83 -32.13
CA VAL A 250 -1.55 8.27 -30.84
C VAL A 250 -2.03 6.82 -30.69
N CYS A 251 -3.30 6.56 -30.98
CA CYS A 251 -3.86 5.21 -30.99
C CYS A 251 -3.09 4.26 -31.93
N LYS A 252 -2.73 4.72 -33.14
CA LYS A 252 -1.93 3.94 -34.09
C LYS A 252 -0.53 3.62 -33.55
N ARG A 253 0.13 4.60 -32.91
CA ARG A 253 1.48 4.43 -32.32
C ARG A 253 1.47 3.45 -31.13
N GLU A 254 0.46 3.52 -30.27
CA GLU A 254 0.32 2.64 -29.08
C GLU A 254 -0.37 1.30 -29.37
N LYS A 255 -0.76 1.05 -30.63
CA LYS A 255 -1.50 -0.14 -31.09
C LYS A 255 -2.85 -0.31 -30.39
N VAL A 256 -3.56 0.79 -30.15
CA VAL A 256 -4.92 0.83 -29.60
C VAL A 256 -5.92 1.07 -30.72
N ASN A 257 -6.97 0.25 -30.82
CA ASN A 257 -8.03 0.45 -31.81
C ASN A 257 -8.87 1.70 -31.46
N TYR A 258 -9.02 2.60 -32.44
CA TYR A 258 -9.83 3.81 -32.33
C TYR A 258 -11.28 3.53 -32.74
N ASP A 259 -12.18 3.43 -31.76
CA ASP A 259 -13.63 3.23 -32.01
C ASP A 259 -14.41 4.53 -31.75
N LYS A 260 -14.39 5.00 -30.50
CA LYS A 260 -14.99 6.26 -30.04
C LYS A 260 -13.97 7.03 -29.21
N ARG A 261 -13.98 8.37 -29.28
CA ARG A 261 -13.01 9.25 -28.60
C ARG A 261 -12.81 8.88 -27.12
N GLU A 262 -13.89 8.78 -26.36
CA GLU A 262 -13.82 8.44 -24.93
C GLU A 262 -13.29 7.02 -24.65
N ILE A 263 -13.63 6.05 -25.49
CA ILE A 263 -13.18 4.67 -25.33
C ILE A 263 -11.69 4.57 -25.64
N ALA A 264 -11.24 5.26 -26.69
CA ALA A 264 -9.83 5.35 -27.05
C ALA A 264 -9.01 5.99 -25.92
N ILE A 265 -9.46 7.12 -25.37
CA ILE A 265 -8.82 7.78 -24.21
C ILE A 265 -8.75 6.84 -23.01
N LYS A 266 -9.87 6.18 -22.66
CA LYS A 266 -9.89 5.21 -21.55
C LYS A 266 -8.90 4.06 -21.76
N ARG A 267 -8.78 3.52 -22.97
CA ARG A 267 -7.82 2.45 -23.31
C ARG A 267 -6.37 2.92 -23.20
N LEU A 268 -6.06 4.10 -23.74
CA LEU A 268 -4.73 4.73 -23.65
C LEU A 268 -4.33 4.98 -22.18
N VAL A 269 -5.25 5.52 -21.37
CA VAL A 269 -5.04 5.74 -19.94
C VAL A 269 -4.72 4.42 -19.22
N ILE A 270 -5.50 3.36 -19.46
CA ILE A 270 -5.25 2.04 -18.86
C ILE A 270 -3.87 1.50 -19.25
N GLN A 271 -3.49 1.58 -20.53
CA GLN A 271 -2.21 1.11 -21.03
C GLN A 271 -1.04 1.90 -20.41
N ARG A 272 -1.15 3.22 -20.33
CA ARG A 272 -0.12 4.07 -19.70
C ARG A 272 0.00 3.85 -18.20
N VAL A 273 -1.11 3.68 -17.50
CA VAL A 273 -1.12 3.34 -16.07
C VAL A 273 -0.48 1.96 -15.84
N ALA A 274 -0.74 0.99 -16.71
CA ALA A 274 -0.10 -0.32 -16.64
C ALA A 274 1.42 -0.20 -16.87
N MET A 275 1.86 0.52 -17.90
CA MET A 275 3.30 0.73 -18.13
C MET A 275 4.02 1.42 -16.96
N ALA A 276 3.36 2.37 -16.28
CA ALA A 276 3.98 3.11 -15.19
C ALA A 276 3.97 2.37 -13.84
N TYR A 277 2.95 1.55 -13.55
CA TYR A 277 2.75 0.97 -12.22
C TYR A 277 2.70 -0.57 -12.18
N ASP A 278 2.57 -1.25 -13.32
CA ASP A 278 2.58 -2.72 -13.35
C ASP A 278 4.03 -3.23 -13.40
N ALA A 279 4.38 -4.06 -12.42
CA ALA A 279 5.74 -4.56 -12.23
C ALA A 279 6.25 -5.39 -13.42
N VAL A 280 5.35 -5.92 -14.26
CA VAL A 280 5.73 -6.65 -15.49
C VAL A 280 6.35 -5.71 -16.53
N TYR A 281 5.95 -4.44 -16.55
CA TYR A 281 6.36 -3.46 -17.57
C TYR A 281 7.38 -2.45 -17.08
N ILE A 282 7.57 -2.33 -15.77
CA ILE A 282 8.68 -1.56 -15.21
C ILE A 282 9.95 -2.36 -15.54
N PRO A 283 10.80 -1.92 -16.50
CA PRO A 283 12.06 -2.60 -16.73
C PRO A 283 12.82 -2.53 -15.42
N LEU A 284 13.02 -3.70 -14.79
CA LEU A 284 13.89 -3.78 -13.64
C LEU A 284 15.21 -3.12 -14.07
N PRO A 285 15.74 -2.17 -13.27
CA PRO A 285 17.03 -1.56 -13.62
C PRO A 285 17.98 -2.71 -13.89
N ALA A 286 18.55 -2.73 -15.10
CA ALA A 286 19.43 -3.81 -15.53
C ALA A 286 20.41 -4.00 -14.39
N THR A 287 20.28 -5.12 -13.67
CA THR A 287 21.09 -5.34 -12.49
C THR A 287 22.52 -5.18 -12.97
N PRO A 288 23.29 -4.24 -12.38
CA PRO A 288 24.64 -3.99 -12.85
C PRO A 288 25.31 -5.36 -12.79
N LYS A 289 25.60 -5.92 -13.97
CA LYS A 289 26.26 -7.22 -14.08
C LYS A 289 27.56 -7.00 -13.33
N MET A 290 27.62 -7.48 -12.09
CA MET A 290 28.87 -7.54 -11.36
C MET A 290 29.70 -8.52 -12.18
N THR A 291 30.50 -7.95 -13.08
CA THR A 291 31.57 -8.66 -13.73
C THR A 291 32.51 -9.01 -12.60
N THR A 292 32.29 -10.18 -12.01
CA THR A 292 33.27 -10.82 -11.18
C THR A 292 34.47 -11.01 -12.09
N ARG A 293 35.46 -10.12 -11.94
CA ARG A 293 36.80 -10.30 -12.49
C ARG A 293 37.36 -11.56 -11.82
N SER A 294 37.00 -12.71 -12.36
CA SER A 294 37.73 -13.95 -12.16
C SER A 294 39.12 -13.70 -12.73
N ALA A 295 40.10 -13.60 -11.84
CA ALA A 295 41.51 -13.57 -12.18
C ALA A 295 41.85 -14.91 -12.85
N LYS A 296 41.71 -14.95 -14.17
CA LYS A 296 42.15 -16.06 -15.01
C LYS A 296 43.67 -15.99 -15.08
N ALA A 297 44.31 -16.86 -14.30
CA ALA A 297 45.74 -17.15 -14.42
C ALA A 297 46.06 -17.53 -15.86
N ALA A 298 47.18 -16.98 -16.33
CA ALA A 298 47.73 -17.19 -17.66
C ALA A 298 48.02 -18.67 -17.90
N SER A 299 47.52 -19.18 -19.03
CA SER A 299 48.16 -20.28 -19.74
C SER A 299 48.27 -19.86 -21.20
N GLU A 300 49.49 -19.54 -21.57
CA GLU A 300 50.00 -19.19 -22.88
C GLU A 300 50.34 -20.48 -23.64
N ASN A 301 49.78 -20.66 -24.85
CA ASN A 301 50.38 -21.26 -26.06
C ASN A 301 49.29 -21.53 -27.12
N VAL A 302 49.30 -20.86 -28.28
CA VAL A 302 49.94 -21.27 -29.57
C VAL A 302 49.16 -22.45 -30.21
N LYS A 303 48.59 -22.42 -31.42
CA LYS A 303 48.90 -21.77 -32.72
C LYS A 303 47.69 -21.90 -33.69
N ALA A 304 47.63 -21.00 -34.70
CA ALA A 304 47.20 -21.10 -36.13
C ALA A 304 46.23 -22.22 -36.60
N GLU A 305 45.33 -22.11 -37.58
CA GLU A 305 45.08 -21.28 -38.79
C GLU A 305 43.59 -21.53 -39.15
N ASP A 306 42.76 -20.53 -39.42
CA ASP A 306 42.41 -19.98 -40.75
C ASP A 306 41.68 -20.97 -41.70
N THR A 307 40.34 -20.96 -41.74
CA THR A 307 39.55 -21.23 -42.98
C THR A 307 38.05 -20.92 -42.85
N SER A 308 37.59 -20.09 -43.79
CA SER A 308 36.33 -20.12 -44.55
C SER A 308 34.94 -20.09 -43.89
N GLU A 309 34.25 -19.02 -44.30
CA GLU A 309 32.84 -18.80 -44.57
C GLU A 309 31.91 -20.01 -44.83
N ASP A 310 30.66 -19.78 -44.43
CA ASP A 310 29.41 -20.26 -45.05
C ASP A 310 29.07 -21.75 -44.91
N SER A 311 28.19 -22.09 -43.96
CA SER A 311 26.98 -22.87 -44.27
C SER A 311 26.05 -23.02 -43.07
N SER A 312 24.76 -23.04 -43.39
CA SER A 312 23.60 -23.30 -42.54
C SER A 312 23.72 -24.54 -41.66
N GLU A 313 23.18 -24.49 -40.44
CA GLU A 313 22.60 -25.67 -39.75
C GLU A 313 21.84 -25.19 -38.48
N THR A 314 20.51 -25.36 -38.48
CA THR A 314 19.73 -26.36 -37.73
C THR A 314 19.51 -26.02 -36.26
N GLU A 315 18.24 -25.75 -35.95
CA GLU A 315 17.70 -25.63 -34.60
C GLU A 315 17.74 -27.00 -33.92
N GLU A 316 18.77 -27.24 -33.10
CA GLU A 316 18.76 -28.33 -32.13
C GLU A 316 18.63 -27.83 -30.69
N ASP A 317 17.76 -28.54 -30.00
CA ASP A 317 17.14 -28.35 -28.71
C ASP A 317 18.15 -28.50 -27.55
N GLU A 318 18.81 -27.41 -27.15
CA GLU A 318 19.60 -27.41 -25.91
C GLU A 318 18.69 -27.32 -24.67
N GLY A 319 18.35 -28.51 -24.16
CA GLY A 319 17.69 -28.74 -22.89
C GLY A 319 18.45 -28.10 -21.72
N GLY A 320 17.99 -26.92 -21.32
CA GLY A 320 18.44 -26.22 -20.11
C GLY A 320 18.30 -27.06 -18.85
N GLY A 321 19.43 -27.62 -18.39
CA GLY A 321 19.60 -28.36 -17.14
C GLY A 321 19.51 -27.51 -15.86
N GLY A 322 18.66 -26.48 -15.84
CA GLY A 322 18.41 -25.64 -14.68
C GLY A 322 17.26 -26.16 -13.81
N ASP A 323 17.40 -26.04 -12.49
CA ASP A 323 16.30 -26.13 -11.51
C ASP A 323 15.71 -27.49 -11.13
N LYS A 324 16.54 -28.55 -11.05
CA LYS A 324 16.15 -29.74 -10.26
C LYS A 324 16.08 -29.44 -8.75
N ARG A 325 16.87 -28.48 -8.23
CA ARG A 325 16.86 -28.11 -6.79
C ARG A 325 15.60 -27.35 -6.37
N ARG A 326 15.00 -26.51 -7.23
CA ARG A 326 13.77 -25.76 -6.89
C ARG A 326 12.57 -26.68 -6.68
N ARG A 327 12.49 -27.81 -7.40
CA ARG A 327 11.34 -28.73 -7.28
C ARG A 327 11.32 -29.48 -5.95
N THR A 328 12.46 -29.67 -5.28
CA THR A 328 12.53 -30.44 -4.02
C THR A 328 11.79 -29.73 -2.88
N LEU A 329 11.94 -28.41 -2.76
CA LEU A 329 11.25 -27.61 -1.75
C LEU A 329 9.73 -27.63 -1.95
N TYR A 330 9.26 -27.39 -3.18
CA TYR A 330 7.82 -27.40 -3.49
C TYR A 330 7.19 -28.79 -3.34
N ASN A 331 7.92 -29.85 -3.69
CA ASN A 331 7.47 -31.22 -3.46
C ASN A 331 7.40 -31.58 -1.97
N TRP A 332 8.33 -31.09 -1.17
CA TRP A 332 8.31 -31.25 0.28
C TRP A 332 7.16 -30.45 0.92
N LEU A 333 6.99 -29.18 0.53
CA LEU A 333 5.85 -28.34 0.93
C LEU A 333 4.50 -29.00 0.60
N GLY A 334 4.38 -29.58 -0.59
CA GLY A 334 3.17 -30.26 -1.04
C GLY A 334 2.85 -31.52 -0.22
N LYS A 335 3.87 -32.24 0.27
CA LYS A 335 3.70 -33.44 1.12
C LYS A 335 3.37 -33.11 2.57
N VAL A 336 3.99 -32.06 3.12
CA VAL A 336 3.80 -31.65 4.53
C VAL A 336 2.50 -30.84 4.69
N GLY A 337 2.09 -30.13 3.64
CA GLY A 337 0.92 -29.25 3.64
C GLY A 337 1.27 -27.86 4.20
N ALA A 338 0.75 -26.81 3.54
CA ALA A 338 1.04 -25.41 3.88
C ALA A 338 0.67 -24.98 5.31
N GLN A 339 -0.10 -25.79 6.03
CA GLN A 339 -0.57 -25.52 7.39
C GLN A 339 0.33 -26.13 8.48
N LYS A 340 1.32 -26.94 8.12
CA LYS A 340 2.13 -27.72 9.09
C LYS A 340 3.58 -27.25 9.23
N TYR A 341 3.93 -26.11 8.67
CA TYR A 341 5.25 -25.53 8.86
C TYR A 341 5.16 -24.00 9.01
N VAL A 342 6.09 -23.45 9.78
CA VAL A 342 6.34 -22.01 9.87
C VAL A 342 7.71 -21.78 9.27
N ALA A 343 7.78 -21.06 8.16
CA ALA A 343 9.06 -20.56 7.65
C ALA A 343 9.41 -19.33 8.48
N ILE A 344 10.60 -19.30 9.09
CA ILE A 344 11.10 -18.11 9.78
C ILE A 344 12.31 -17.63 8.98
N PRO A 345 12.19 -16.51 8.24
CA PRO A 345 13.30 -16.00 7.47
C PRO A 345 14.26 -15.27 8.42
N ILE A 346 15.52 -15.69 8.43
CA ILE A 346 16.58 -15.09 9.26
C ILE A 346 17.48 -14.27 8.33
N TYR A 347 17.69 -13.00 8.69
CA TYR A 347 18.56 -12.08 7.94
C TYR A 347 19.68 -11.60 8.85
N PHE A 348 20.88 -11.52 8.29
CA PHE A 348 22.07 -11.02 8.98
C PHE A 348 22.58 -9.80 8.23
N SER A 349 22.71 -8.66 8.91
CA SER A 349 23.43 -7.49 8.43
C SER A 349 24.14 -6.82 9.60
N SER A 350 25.28 -6.20 9.30
CA SER A 350 26.04 -5.40 10.28
C SER A 350 25.40 -4.03 10.50
N GLU A 351 24.55 -3.58 9.57
CA GLU A 351 23.95 -2.27 9.58
C GLU A 351 22.47 -2.34 9.97
N ARG A 352 22.11 -1.61 11.02
CA ARG A 352 20.73 -1.56 11.53
C ARG A 352 19.72 -1.07 10.49
N CYS A 353 20.11 -0.10 9.66
CA CYS A 353 19.25 0.45 8.61
C CYS A 353 18.82 -0.60 7.58
N GLU A 354 19.69 -1.55 7.24
CA GLU A 354 19.36 -2.65 6.32
C GLU A 354 18.37 -3.62 6.95
N LEU A 355 18.57 -3.95 8.24
CA LEU A 355 17.64 -4.80 8.99
C LEU A 355 16.25 -4.17 9.09
N GLU A 356 16.16 -2.87 9.33
CA GLU A 356 14.88 -2.14 9.36
C GLU A 356 14.16 -2.14 8.00
N VAL A 357 14.90 -2.05 6.89
CA VAL A 357 14.34 -2.14 5.53
C VAL A 357 13.84 -3.56 5.24
N VAL A 358 14.61 -4.58 5.61
CA VAL A 358 14.23 -5.98 5.46
C VAL A 358 13.01 -6.30 6.31
N GLU A 359 12.99 -5.88 7.58
CA GLU A 359 11.85 -6.02 8.48
C GLU A 359 10.61 -5.34 7.91
N SER A 360 10.72 -4.09 7.49
CA SER A 360 9.64 -3.34 6.85
C SER A 360 9.11 -4.06 5.60
N THR A 361 9.98 -4.71 4.85
CA THR A 361 9.62 -5.47 3.66
C THR A 361 8.91 -6.77 4.02
N LEU A 362 9.41 -7.52 5.01
CA LEU A 362 8.79 -8.75 5.50
C LEU A 362 7.43 -8.49 6.13
N ILE A 363 7.27 -7.44 6.93
CA ILE A 363 5.98 -7.03 7.49
C ILE A 363 4.99 -6.75 6.35
N LYS A 364 5.42 -6.00 5.33
CA LYS A 364 4.58 -5.73 4.14
C LYS A 364 4.26 -7.01 3.35
N LEU A 365 5.18 -7.96 3.28
CA LEU A 365 5.00 -9.13 2.42
C LEU A 365 4.18 -10.23 3.11
N TRP A 366 4.37 -10.42 4.43
CA TRP A 366 3.91 -11.60 5.18
C TRP A 366 2.80 -11.31 6.19
N SER A 367 2.50 -10.04 6.47
CA SER A 367 1.29 -9.67 7.21
C SER A 367 0.26 -8.98 6.30
N PRO A 368 -0.43 -9.71 5.38
CA PRO A 368 -1.51 -9.14 4.60
C PRO A 368 -2.61 -8.47 5.46
N SER A 369 -2.86 -8.98 6.66
CA SER A 369 -3.83 -8.46 7.64
C SER A 369 -3.37 -7.19 8.35
N LEU A 370 -2.07 -6.95 8.49
CA LEU A 370 -1.54 -5.64 8.93
C LEU A 370 -1.45 -4.65 7.77
N ASN A 371 -1.47 -5.15 6.53
CA ASN A 371 -1.61 -4.37 5.31
C ASN A 371 -3.06 -4.08 4.89
N THR A 372 -4.07 -4.51 5.64
CA THR A 372 -5.46 -4.07 5.41
C THR A 372 -5.73 -2.71 6.03
N ARG A 373 -4.99 -1.69 5.61
CA ARG A 373 -5.64 -0.40 5.33
C ARG A 373 -6.07 -0.43 3.87
N TYR A 374 -7.24 -1.04 3.64
CA TYR A 374 -8.14 -0.82 2.50
C TYR A 374 -7.46 -0.48 1.16
N THR A 375 -6.85 -1.45 0.51
CA THR A 375 -6.77 -1.41 -0.96
C THR A 375 -7.92 -2.26 -1.49
N GLY A 376 -8.98 -1.59 -1.95
CA GLY A 376 -10.08 -2.23 -2.65
C GLY A 376 -9.56 -3.05 -3.82
N ARG A 377 -9.71 -4.37 -3.76
CA ARG A 377 -9.45 -5.26 -4.89
C ARG A 377 -10.58 -5.12 -5.89
N LYS A 378 -10.28 -4.43 -6.99
CA LYS A 378 -11.02 -4.56 -8.25
C LYS A 378 -11.05 -6.03 -8.67
N LYS A 379 -12.26 -6.51 -8.93
CA LYS A 379 -12.58 -7.80 -9.57
C LYS A 379 -11.88 -7.86 -10.94
N THR A 380 -10.88 -8.71 -11.10
CA THR A 380 -10.52 -9.22 -12.42
C THR A 380 -11.52 -10.32 -12.76
N SER A 381 -12.42 -10.05 -13.71
CA SER A 381 -13.33 -11.03 -14.29
C SER A 381 -12.52 -12.18 -14.92
N LYS A 382 -12.39 -13.30 -14.22
CA LYS A 382 -12.00 -14.56 -14.86
C LYS A 382 -13.19 -15.03 -15.70
N LYS A 383 -13.12 -14.68 -16.99
CA LYS A 383 -13.93 -15.30 -18.05
C LYS A 383 -13.54 -16.78 -18.07
N GLY A 384 -14.49 -17.65 -17.71
CA GLY A 384 -14.29 -19.08 -17.68
C GLY A 384 -14.08 -19.63 -19.08
N ASN A 385 -12.84 -19.95 -19.42
CA ASN A 385 -12.58 -20.93 -20.47
C ASN A 385 -12.88 -22.31 -19.88
N ARG A 386 -14.08 -22.81 -20.18
CA ARG A 386 -14.45 -24.22 -20.09
C ARG A 386 -13.41 -25.02 -20.87
N ARG A 387 -12.48 -25.67 -20.18
CA ARG A 387 -11.71 -26.76 -20.78
C ARG A 387 -12.67 -27.91 -21.03
N SER A 388 -12.84 -28.29 -22.29
CA SER A 388 -13.59 -29.49 -22.68
C SER A 388 -12.96 -30.73 -22.06
N GLY A 389 -13.81 -31.72 -21.78
CA GLY A 389 -13.47 -32.94 -21.06
C GLY A 389 -12.22 -33.62 -21.60
N LYS A 390 -11.29 -33.89 -20.69
CA LYS A 390 -10.11 -34.69 -20.98
C LYS A 390 -10.57 -36.14 -21.10
N ARG A 391 -10.72 -36.59 -22.35
CA ARG A 391 -10.98 -37.97 -22.77
C ARG A 391 -10.05 -38.92 -22.02
N GLU A 392 -10.65 -39.77 -21.21
CA GLU A 392 -10.04 -40.87 -20.50
C GLU A 392 -9.33 -41.79 -21.50
N ARG A 393 -7.99 -41.67 -21.57
CA ARG A 393 -7.16 -42.64 -22.30
C ARG A 393 -6.92 -43.80 -21.37
N ARG A 394 -7.71 -44.87 -21.54
CA ARG A 394 -7.31 -46.22 -21.17
C ARG A 394 -5.95 -46.52 -21.83
N ARG A 395 -4.90 -46.62 -21.03
CA ARG A 395 -3.67 -47.29 -21.44
C ARG A 395 -3.70 -48.69 -20.88
N ASN A 396 -3.99 -49.62 -21.77
CA ASN A 396 -3.65 -51.02 -21.63
C ASN A 396 -2.12 -51.18 -21.53
N ARG A 397 -1.74 -52.03 -20.58
CA ARG A 397 -0.71 -53.08 -20.62
C ARG A 397 0.68 -52.76 -21.18
N GLY A 398 1.66 -53.09 -20.33
CA GLY A 398 2.62 -54.15 -20.64
C GLY A 398 3.97 -53.68 -21.15
N GLY A 399 5.03 -54.21 -20.54
CA GLY A 399 6.36 -54.23 -21.13
C GLY A 399 7.47 -53.73 -20.20
N ASP A 400 8.23 -54.69 -19.70
CA ASP A 400 9.68 -54.65 -19.44
C ASP A 400 10.18 -53.97 -18.17
N ASP A 401 10.30 -54.81 -17.14
CA ASP A 401 10.80 -54.52 -15.80
C ASP A 401 12.25 -55.00 -15.58
N GLU A 402 13.04 -55.32 -16.62
CA GLU A 402 14.35 -55.98 -16.41
C GLU A 402 15.62 -55.19 -16.77
N GLU A 403 15.56 -53.98 -17.35
CA GLU A 403 16.78 -53.32 -17.84
C GLU A 403 17.12 -52.00 -17.14
N ARG A 404 17.11 -51.98 -15.79
CA ARG A 404 17.53 -50.79 -15.01
C ARG A 404 18.42 -51.04 -13.80
N VAL A 405 19.18 -52.14 -13.80
CA VAL A 405 20.02 -52.53 -12.65
C VAL A 405 21.48 -52.03 -12.68
N LYS A 406 22.04 -51.53 -13.79
CA LYS A 406 23.50 -51.28 -13.87
C LYS A 406 23.96 -49.81 -14.00
N LYS A 407 23.37 -48.86 -13.27
CA LYS A 407 23.90 -47.48 -13.21
C LYS A 407 23.59 -46.76 -11.90
N LYS A 408 24.10 -47.27 -10.77
CA LYS A 408 24.01 -46.59 -9.46
C LYS A 408 25.24 -46.78 -8.56
N GLU A 409 26.44 -46.87 -9.13
CA GLU A 409 27.70 -46.73 -8.39
C GLU A 409 28.27 -45.34 -8.66
N GLY A 410 27.89 -44.42 -7.80
CA GLY A 410 28.20 -42.99 -7.89
C GLY A 410 27.35 -42.21 -6.91
N ARG A 411 27.11 -42.79 -5.72
CA ARG A 411 26.47 -42.09 -4.61
C ARG A 411 27.47 -41.05 -4.12
N LYS A 412 27.30 -39.81 -4.58
CA LYS A 412 27.84 -38.63 -3.89
C LYS A 412 27.44 -38.78 -2.43
N GLU A 413 28.43 -38.89 -1.55
CA GLU A 413 28.24 -38.80 -0.11
C GLU A 413 27.27 -37.65 0.14
N HIS A 414 26.09 -37.97 0.64
CA HIS A 414 25.17 -36.95 1.09
C HIS A 414 25.86 -36.30 2.27
N GLU A 415 26.33 -35.06 2.08
CA GLU A 415 26.76 -34.19 3.16
C GLU A 415 25.71 -34.31 4.27
N ILE A 416 26.08 -35.01 5.34
CA ILE A 416 25.25 -35.16 6.52
C ILE A 416 25.08 -33.74 7.02
N GLY A 417 23.88 -33.19 6.86
CA GLY A 417 23.64 -31.78 7.13
C GLY A 417 24.07 -31.44 8.55
N ARG A 418 24.96 -30.46 8.68
CA ARG A 418 25.47 -29.98 9.96
C ARG A 418 24.31 -29.32 10.70
N ILE A 419 24.08 -29.70 11.96
CA ILE A 419 23.03 -29.13 12.79
C ILE A 419 23.38 -27.66 13.07
N LEU A 420 22.43 -26.76 12.82
CA LEU A 420 22.53 -25.35 13.16
C LEU A 420 22.47 -25.22 14.68
N GLU A 421 23.59 -24.84 15.27
CA GLU A 421 23.67 -24.50 16.69
C GLU A 421 23.76 -22.99 16.83
N ILE A 422 22.99 -22.44 17.76
CA ILE A 422 22.96 -21.02 18.10
C ILE A 422 23.37 -20.91 19.56
N HIS A 423 24.40 -20.11 19.83
CA HIS A 423 24.95 -19.87 21.16
C HIS A 423 24.97 -18.37 21.44
N ARG A 424 24.90 -17.95 22.71
CA ARG A 424 25.18 -16.56 23.07
C ARG A 424 26.69 -16.33 23.07
N VAL A 425 27.10 -15.15 22.62
CA VAL A 425 28.50 -14.73 22.69
C VAL A 425 28.97 -14.79 24.14
N GLY A 426 29.90 -15.70 24.44
CA GLY A 426 30.46 -15.91 25.79
C GLY A 426 29.97 -17.16 26.54
N GLU A 427 29.01 -17.91 26.00
CA GLU A 427 28.63 -19.23 26.55
C GLU A 427 29.41 -20.33 25.82
N GLU A 428 30.32 -20.99 26.54
CA GLU A 428 31.27 -21.89 25.86
C GLU A 428 30.65 -23.21 25.37
N LYS A 429 29.55 -23.71 25.96
CA LYS A 429 29.03 -25.06 25.66
C LYS A 429 27.52 -25.23 25.95
N GLY A 430 26.67 -25.01 24.95
CA GLY A 430 25.28 -25.49 25.00
C GLY A 430 24.45 -25.04 23.82
N SER A 431 24.08 -25.96 22.91
CA SER A 431 23.15 -25.64 21.82
C SER A 431 21.80 -25.24 22.42
N MET A 432 21.49 -23.95 22.40
CA MET A 432 20.17 -23.50 22.85
C MET A 432 19.13 -23.81 21.78
N GLY A 433 18.07 -24.53 22.17
CA GLY A 433 16.88 -24.64 21.34
C GLY A 433 16.32 -23.25 21.08
N ILE A 434 15.98 -22.93 19.83
CA ILE A 434 15.60 -21.56 19.44
C ILE A 434 14.36 -21.09 20.17
N VAL A 435 13.46 -22.02 20.54
CA VAL A 435 12.26 -21.70 21.33
C VAL A 435 12.63 -21.30 22.75
N HIS A 436 13.57 -22.00 23.38
CA HIS A 436 14.05 -21.66 24.72
C HIS A 436 14.71 -20.28 24.69
N LEU A 437 15.58 -20.04 23.71
CA LEU A 437 16.24 -18.76 23.50
C LEU A 437 15.21 -17.62 23.33
N LEU A 438 14.20 -17.79 22.46
CA LEU A 438 13.17 -16.77 22.23
C LEU A 438 12.29 -16.53 23.46
N ARG A 439 11.98 -17.56 24.25
CA ARG A 439 11.26 -17.41 25.53
C ARG A 439 12.09 -16.61 26.53
N GLU A 440 13.37 -16.94 26.66
CA GLU A 440 14.27 -16.26 27.59
C GLU A 440 14.49 -14.79 27.20
N VAL A 441 14.65 -14.50 25.90
CA VAL A 441 14.73 -13.13 25.37
C VAL A 441 13.42 -12.35 25.57
N ARG A 442 12.28 -13.03 25.60
CA ARG A 442 10.98 -12.40 25.88
C ARG A 442 10.78 -12.11 27.37
N GLU A 443 11.22 -13.03 28.24
CA GLU A 443 11.09 -12.92 29.69
C GLU A 443 12.07 -11.91 30.29
N LYS A 444 13.30 -11.88 29.76
CA LYS A 444 14.30 -10.86 30.09
C LYS A 444 14.01 -9.61 29.25
N GLN A 445 13.44 -8.57 29.88
CA GLN A 445 13.01 -7.33 29.21
C GLN A 445 14.03 -6.76 28.20
N PRO A 446 13.58 -6.01 27.16
CA PRO A 446 14.34 -5.69 25.93
C PRO A 446 15.44 -4.63 26.08
N LYS A 447 16.04 -4.47 27.27
CA LYS A 447 17.04 -3.42 27.51
C LYS A 447 18.45 -3.81 27.05
N GLU A 448 18.72 -5.09 26.86
CA GLU A 448 20.05 -5.57 26.49
C GLU A 448 20.05 -6.17 25.08
N GLU A 449 21.03 -5.74 24.29
CA GLU A 449 21.30 -6.27 22.96
C GLU A 449 21.85 -7.70 23.10
N VAL A 450 21.10 -8.69 22.60
CA VAL A 450 21.50 -10.10 22.66
C VAL A 450 22.28 -10.45 21.39
N LYS A 451 23.58 -10.72 21.53
CA LYS A 451 24.44 -11.19 20.44
C LYS A 451 24.42 -12.72 20.38
N LEU A 452 24.15 -13.25 19.20
CA LEU A 452 24.07 -14.69 18.93
C LEU A 452 25.12 -15.07 17.89
N GLU A 453 25.82 -16.16 18.14
CA GLU A 453 26.74 -16.78 17.19
C GLU A 453 26.14 -18.08 16.66
N SER A 454 26.38 -18.34 15.38
CA SER A 454 25.93 -19.56 14.72
C SER A 454 27.11 -20.30 14.11
N ASN A 455 27.09 -21.64 14.24
CA ASN A 455 28.10 -22.53 13.65
C ASN A 455 27.94 -22.73 12.11
N GLY A 456 26.96 -22.08 11.47
CA GLY A 456 26.70 -22.19 10.04
C GLY A 456 26.10 -23.53 9.60
N GLY A 457 25.46 -24.29 10.51
CA GLY A 457 24.73 -25.51 10.16
C GLY A 457 23.57 -25.28 9.17
N ASN A 458 23.22 -26.31 8.40
CA ASN A 458 22.19 -26.26 7.36
C ASN A 458 20.95 -27.12 7.69
N VAL A 459 20.92 -27.77 8.86
CA VAL A 459 19.80 -28.60 9.34
C VAL A 459 19.41 -28.18 10.75
N TRP A 460 18.11 -28.09 11.04
CA TRP A 460 17.61 -27.81 12.38
C TRP A 460 17.30 -29.13 13.10
N ALA A 461 17.77 -29.30 14.33
CA ALA A 461 17.50 -30.48 15.15
C ALA A 461 16.88 -30.09 16.49
N ASP A 462 15.78 -29.34 16.47
CA ASP A 462 15.14 -28.88 17.72
C ASP A 462 13.79 -29.58 17.98
N GLY A 463 13.63 -30.82 17.51
CA GLY A 463 12.50 -31.65 17.88
C GLY A 463 11.10 -31.12 17.53
N TRP A 464 10.96 -30.23 16.52
CA TRP A 464 9.71 -29.52 16.15
C TRP A 464 8.53 -30.41 15.69
N ARG A 465 8.60 -31.73 15.90
CA ARG A 465 7.41 -32.57 15.92
C ARG A 465 6.81 -32.54 17.34
N LEU A 466 6.14 -31.44 17.68
CA LEU A 466 5.05 -31.54 18.64
C LEU A 466 3.92 -32.29 17.93
N VAL A 467 3.62 -33.49 18.41
CA VAL A 467 2.50 -34.34 17.98
C VAL A 467 1.17 -33.65 18.27
#